data_AF-A0A7I9ZM95-F1
#
_entry.id   AF-A0A7I9ZM95-F1
#
_cell.length_a   1.000
_cell.length_b   1.000
_cell.length_c   1.000
_cell.angle_alpha   90.00
_cell.angle_beta   90.00
_cell.angle_gamma   90.00
#
_symmetry.space_group_name_H-M   'P 1'
#
loop_
_entity.id
_entity.type
_entity.pdbx_description
1 polymer ?
#
loop_
_entity_poly.entity_id
_entity_poly.type
_entity_poly.pdbx_seq_one_letter_code
_entity_poly.pdbx_strand_id
1 'polypeptide(L)'
;MHDVVMSQLLGGALSDVERVSVDWPAEARPYTGADDLTLGASINVGITNLSAQIDAALARLSRDEDGNVINGERVTVVGLSAGSLVVTEVLRLAAADLDAPDEREINFVVVADSSRQEIIDDTENYNPVYDYTYRPAPETVYDTIVVTGEYDGFADFPDRWWNLTAVANAMAGSIFVHIPTMFADLTEVPEENVTVEVNSQGGSTTHYLIPAERLPLVQLFPSLAPREAELKASIDKAYTRNDPVPSWLRSTAVAVPEAVEDTVETPAEETVPAEETVSSDDEATESDASEVESVSDSDDADASSPKDEDDAASERESDDAATDADADADRADSNSDSDSDRAGDKDRAAKRDKSDRGTKRGSDSRADKSDSSDSGSTDSSD
;
A
#
# COMPACT_ATOMS: atom_id res chain seq x y z
N MET A 1 2.44 -17.03 -4.03
CA MET A 1 1.46 -16.76 -5.10
C MET A 1 1.81 -17.62 -6.32
N HIS A 2 0.83 -18.07 -7.11
CA HIS A 2 1.07 -18.85 -8.33
C HIS A 2 1.34 -17.92 -9.52
N ASP A 3 2.18 -18.34 -10.47
CA ASP A 3 2.65 -17.47 -11.57
C ASP A 3 1.51 -16.87 -12.40
N VAL A 4 0.50 -17.67 -12.74
CA VAL A 4 -0.72 -17.24 -13.46
C VAL A 4 -1.48 -16.09 -12.77
N VAL A 5 -1.35 -15.95 -11.44
CA VAL A 5 -1.92 -14.82 -10.70
C VAL A 5 -0.97 -13.62 -10.73
N MET A 6 0.35 -13.87 -10.58
CA MET A 6 1.36 -12.81 -10.63
C MET A 6 1.41 -12.13 -12.01
N SER A 7 1.19 -12.88 -13.10
CA SER A 7 1.13 -12.35 -14.47
C SER A 7 -0.12 -11.52 -14.77
N GLN A 8 -1.10 -11.45 -13.86
CA GLN A 8 -2.32 -10.65 -13.99
C GLN A 8 -2.30 -9.38 -13.13
N LEU A 9 -1.32 -9.25 -12.23
CA LEU A 9 -1.19 -8.06 -11.38
C LEU A 9 -0.97 -6.80 -12.23
N LEU A 10 -1.49 -5.67 -11.76
CA LEU A 10 -1.31 -4.36 -12.40
C LEU A 10 -1.74 -4.34 -13.89
N GLY A 11 -2.93 -4.86 -14.20
CA GLY A 11 -3.43 -4.98 -15.58
C GLY A 11 -2.69 -5.99 -16.46
N GLY A 12 -1.72 -6.73 -15.90
CA GLY A 12 -0.83 -7.59 -16.66
C GLY A 12 0.48 -6.93 -17.10
N ALA A 13 0.82 -5.73 -16.60
CA ALA A 13 2.11 -5.08 -16.87
C ALA A 13 3.32 -5.96 -16.51
N LEU A 14 3.17 -6.88 -15.54
CA LEU A 14 4.22 -7.82 -15.13
C LEU A 14 4.22 -9.14 -15.93
N SER A 15 3.48 -9.27 -17.03
CA SER A 15 3.27 -10.54 -17.74
C SER A 15 4.48 -11.06 -18.54
N ASP A 16 5.36 -10.18 -19.01
CA ASP A 16 6.51 -10.55 -19.86
C ASP A 16 7.86 -10.68 -19.10
N VAL A 17 7.89 -10.44 -17.78
CA VAL A 17 9.11 -10.55 -16.95
C VAL A 17 9.21 -11.90 -16.21
N GLU A 18 10.42 -12.29 -15.78
CA GLU A 18 10.60 -13.42 -14.86
C GLU A 18 10.03 -13.05 -13.47
N ARG A 19 9.05 -13.82 -12.98
CA ARG A 19 8.41 -13.57 -11.69
C ARG A 19 8.76 -14.67 -10.69
N VAL A 20 9.17 -14.27 -9.49
CA VAL A 20 9.46 -15.19 -8.37
C VAL A 20 8.58 -14.80 -7.19
N SER A 21 7.70 -15.71 -6.75
CA SER A 21 6.97 -15.51 -5.50
C SER A 21 7.93 -15.66 -4.33
N VAL A 22 8.00 -14.64 -3.48
CA VAL A 22 8.60 -14.75 -2.15
C VAL A 22 7.64 -15.52 -1.25
N ASP A 23 8.14 -16.58 -0.60
CA ASP A 23 7.38 -17.34 0.40
C ASP A 23 7.54 -16.68 1.77
N TRP A 24 6.44 -16.46 2.48
CA TRP A 24 6.42 -15.92 3.84
C TRP A 24 5.09 -16.28 4.51
N PRO A 25 4.98 -16.27 5.86
CA PRO A 25 3.82 -16.85 6.53
C PRO A 25 2.49 -16.17 6.23
N ALA A 26 2.48 -14.85 5.98
CA ALA A 26 1.27 -14.04 5.80
C ALA A 26 0.27 -14.10 6.98
N GLU A 27 0.75 -14.54 8.15
CA GLU A 27 -0.02 -14.69 9.39
C GLU A 27 -0.13 -13.38 10.19
N ALA A 28 -1.25 -13.22 10.91
CA ALA A 28 -1.55 -12.06 11.75
C ALA A 28 -2.50 -12.43 12.89
N ARG A 29 -2.03 -13.21 13.87
CA ARG A 29 -2.80 -13.54 15.08
C ARG A 29 -3.31 -12.26 15.79
N PRO A 30 -4.57 -12.21 16.30
CA PRO A 30 -5.58 -13.29 16.38
C PRO A 30 -6.46 -13.51 15.14
N TYR A 31 -6.26 -12.78 14.05
CA TYR A 31 -7.20 -12.73 12.92
C TYR A 31 -7.07 -13.91 11.95
N THR A 32 -5.86 -14.47 11.81
CA THR A 32 -5.62 -15.67 10.98
C THR A 32 -5.85 -16.96 11.76
N GLY A 33 -5.41 -17.00 13.02
CA GLY A 33 -5.56 -18.15 13.91
C GLY A 33 -4.94 -17.86 15.29
N ALA A 34 -5.39 -18.58 16.32
CA ALA A 34 -4.92 -18.38 17.70
C ALA A 34 -3.52 -18.98 17.96
N ASP A 35 -3.12 -19.97 17.17
CA ASP A 35 -1.82 -20.65 17.24
C ASP A 35 -0.79 -20.09 16.24
N ASP A 36 -1.22 -19.19 15.36
CA ASP A 36 -0.42 -18.55 14.30
C ASP A 36 0.58 -17.53 14.87
N LEU A 37 1.52 -17.12 14.02
CA LEU A 37 2.44 -16.03 14.28
C LEU A 37 1.71 -14.69 14.49
N THR A 38 2.32 -13.85 15.31
CA THR A 38 2.01 -12.42 15.34
C THR A 38 2.41 -11.77 14.02
N LEU A 39 1.73 -10.68 13.64
CA LEU A 39 2.02 -9.95 12.40
C LEU A 39 3.51 -9.57 12.31
N GLY A 40 4.11 -9.09 13.41
CA GLY A 40 5.54 -8.77 13.45
C GLY A 40 6.45 -9.99 13.26
N ALA A 41 6.14 -11.14 13.86
CA ALA A 41 6.91 -12.36 13.66
C ALA A 41 6.80 -12.88 12.21
N SER A 42 5.60 -12.80 11.63
CA SER A 42 5.33 -13.11 10.22
C SER A 42 6.13 -12.20 9.27
N ILE A 43 6.09 -10.88 9.51
CA ILE A 43 6.86 -9.88 8.76
C ILE A 43 8.37 -10.12 8.89
N ASN A 44 8.90 -10.46 10.06
CA ASN A 44 10.33 -10.74 10.25
C ASN A 44 10.83 -11.94 9.41
N VAL A 45 10.00 -12.97 9.23
CA VAL A 45 10.30 -14.07 8.28
C VAL A 45 10.24 -13.55 6.84
N GLY A 46 9.21 -12.74 6.52
CA GLY A 46 9.07 -12.07 5.23
C GLY A 46 10.30 -11.23 4.84
N ILE A 47 10.82 -10.40 5.74
CA ILE A 47 12.02 -9.57 5.53
C ILE A 47 13.20 -10.45 5.16
N THR A 48 13.46 -11.50 5.95
CA THR A 48 14.57 -12.42 5.73
C THR A 48 14.50 -13.08 4.35
N ASN A 49 13.30 -13.53 3.95
CA ASN A 49 13.09 -14.21 2.67
C ASN A 49 13.09 -13.25 1.49
N LEU A 50 12.55 -12.04 1.65
CA LEU A 50 12.52 -11.00 0.61
C LEU A 50 13.93 -10.47 0.32
N SER A 51 14.71 -10.11 1.35
CA SER A 51 16.10 -9.67 1.16
C SER A 51 16.94 -10.72 0.42
N ALA A 52 16.83 -12.00 0.80
CA ALA A 52 17.54 -13.08 0.12
C ALA A 52 17.12 -13.27 -1.36
N GLN A 53 15.87 -12.96 -1.72
CA GLN A 53 15.40 -13.00 -3.11
C GLN A 53 15.81 -11.75 -3.90
N ILE A 54 15.87 -10.58 -3.25
CA ILE A 54 16.43 -9.35 -3.83
C ILE A 54 17.91 -9.57 -4.17
N ASP A 55 18.72 -10.08 -3.23
CA ASP A 55 20.13 -10.40 -3.46
C ASP A 55 20.30 -11.38 -4.65
N ALA A 56 19.46 -12.41 -4.69
CA ALA A 56 19.47 -13.39 -5.77
C ALA A 56 19.05 -12.80 -7.13
N ALA A 57 18.10 -11.85 -7.15
CA ALA A 57 17.64 -11.17 -8.36
C ALA A 57 18.70 -10.19 -8.90
N LEU A 58 19.27 -9.35 -8.03
CA LEU A 58 20.35 -8.42 -8.38
C LEU A 58 21.61 -9.13 -8.91
N ALA A 59 21.88 -10.33 -8.41
CA ALA A 59 22.97 -11.20 -8.87
C ALA A 59 22.71 -11.86 -10.25
N ARG A 60 21.48 -11.80 -10.78
CA ARG A 60 21.13 -12.28 -12.14
C ARG A 60 21.22 -11.18 -13.21
N LEU A 61 21.21 -9.90 -12.82
CA LEU A 61 21.28 -8.77 -13.75
C LEU A 61 22.54 -8.85 -14.63
N SER A 62 22.37 -8.67 -15.93
CA SER A 62 23.44 -8.61 -16.92
C SER A 62 24.33 -7.40 -16.65
N ARG A 63 25.65 -7.59 -16.62
CA ARG A 63 26.63 -6.52 -16.36
C ARG A 63 27.75 -6.46 -17.40
N ASP A 64 28.29 -5.26 -17.61
CA ASP A 64 29.47 -5.03 -18.45
C ASP A 64 30.81 -5.35 -17.75
N GLU A 65 31.94 -5.08 -18.42
CA GLU A 65 33.28 -5.32 -17.87
C GLU A 65 33.63 -4.40 -16.67
N ASP A 66 32.95 -3.26 -16.54
CA ASP A 66 33.12 -2.29 -15.46
C ASP A 66 32.15 -2.54 -14.28
N GLY A 67 31.17 -3.44 -14.44
CA GLY A 67 30.20 -3.87 -13.44
C GLY A 67 28.83 -3.19 -13.51
N ASN A 68 28.62 -2.30 -14.47
CA ASN A 68 27.33 -1.59 -14.64
C ASN A 68 26.28 -2.52 -15.23
N VAL A 69 25.03 -2.38 -14.80
CA VAL A 69 23.91 -3.11 -15.42
C VAL A 69 23.67 -2.63 -16.84
N ILE A 70 23.45 -3.58 -17.76
CA ILE A 70 23.22 -3.31 -19.18
C ILE A 70 21.77 -3.58 -19.58
N ASN A 71 21.39 -3.16 -20.79
CA ASN A 71 20.05 -3.30 -21.37
C ASN A 71 18.90 -2.63 -20.59
N GLY A 72 19.19 -1.88 -19.52
CA GLY A 72 18.16 -1.31 -18.64
C GLY A 72 17.53 -2.33 -17.69
N GLU A 73 18.12 -3.51 -17.51
CA GLU A 73 17.57 -4.55 -16.62
C GLU A 73 17.45 -4.03 -15.18
N ARG A 74 16.30 -4.29 -14.54
CA ARG A 74 15.98 -3.84 -13.18
C ARG A 74 15.23 -4.93 -12.41
N VAL A 75 15.34 -4.91 -11.09
CA VAL A 75 14.58 -5.76 -10.18
C VAL A 75 13.36 -5.01 -9.66
N THR A 76 12.16 -5.47 -9.98
CA THR A 76 10.92 -4.90 -9.42
C THR A 76 10.43 -5.71 -8.24
N VAL A 77 10.36 -5.09 -7.06
CA VAL A 77 9.88 -5.71 -5.81
C VAL A 77 8.42 -5.34 -5.59
N VAL A 78 7.52 -6.33 -5.63
CA VAL A 78 6.07 -6.11 -5.50
C VAL A 78 5.54 -6.62 -4.16
N GLY A 79 4.94 -5.73 -3.37
CA GLY A 79 4.29 -6.03 -2.09
C GLY A 79 2.78 -5.77 -2.15
N LEU A 80 1.97 -6.78 -1.82
CA LEU A 80 0.50 -6.69 -1.87
C LEU A 80 -0.10 -6.80 -0.46
N SER A 81 -1.01 -5.89 -0.08
CA SER A 81 -1.68 -5.88 1.23
C SER A 81 -0.65 -6.03 2.38
N ALA A 82 -0.78 -7.02 3.28
CA ALA A 82 0.20 -7.27 4.34
C ALA A 82 1.65 -7.49 3.84
N GLY A 83 1.84 -7.94 2.59
CA GLY A 83 3.16 -8.05 1.96
C GLY A 83 3.82 -6.70 1.65
N SER A 84 3.05 -5.61 1.51
CA SER A 84 3.62 -4.26 1.42
C SER A 84 4.32 -3.82 2.71
N LEU A 85 3.87 -4.30 3.87
CA LEU A 85 4.52 -4.04 5.15
C LEU A 85 5.92 -4.67 5.18
N VAL A 86 6.07 -5.88 4.64
CA VAL A 86 7.37 -6.54 4.46
C VAL A 86 8.30 -5.71 3.57
N VAL A 87 7.78 -5.19 2.44
CA VAL A 87 8.53 -4.30 1.55
C VAL A 87 8.92 -2.99 2.25
N THR A 88 8.01 -2.38 3.00
CA THR A 88 8.25 -1.13 3.75
C THR A 88 9.28 -1.33 4.87
N GLU A 89 9.34 -2.48 5.54
CA GLU A 89 10.44 -2.79 6.48
C GLU A 89 11.77 -3.06 5.76
N VAL A 90 11.78 -3.74 4.61
CA VAL A 90 13.01 -3.91 3.80
C VAL A 90 13.55 -2.56 3.33
N LEU A 91 12.69 -1.66 2.86
CA LEU A 91 13.04 -0.27 2.54
C LEU A 91 13.61 0.48 3.74
N ARG A 92 13.09 0.22 4.96
CA ARG A 92 13.56 0.88 6.19
C ARG A 92 14.92 0.37 6.64
N LEU A 93 15.22 -0.90 6.40
CA LEU A 93 16.56 -1.46 6.59
C LEU A 93 17.54 -0.92 5.54
N ALA A 94 17.16 -0.90 4.26
CA ALA A 94 17.99 -0.39 3.17
C ALA A 94 18.33 1.09 3.35
N ALA A 95 17.39 1.93 3.79
CA ALA A 95 17.63 3.34 4.09
C ALA A 95 18.64 3.60 5.23
N ALA A 96 18.93 2.58 6.05
CA ALA A 96 19.89 2.64 7.14
C ALA A 96 21.23 1.93 6.82
N ASP A 97 21.35 1.31 5.65
CA ASP A 97 22.52 0.55 5.23
C ASP A 97 23.31 1.31 4.14
N LEU A 98 24.64 1.25 4.22
CA LEU A 98 25.55 1.85 3.24
C LEU A 98 25.91 0.89 2.11
N ASP A 99 25.71 -0.41 2.32
CA ASP A 99 25.94 -1.47 1.33
C ASP A 99 24.62 -1.91 0.63
N ALA A 100 23.55 -1.10 0.77
CA ALA A 100 22.27 -1.32 0.12
C ALA A 100 22.36 -1.23 -1.43
N PRO A 101 21.44 -1.87 -2.19
CA PRO A 101 21.45 -1.85 -3.66
C PRO A 101 21.42 -0.43 -4.26
N ASP A 102 22.03 -0.22 -5.43
CA ASP A 102 21.97 1.05 -6.17
C ASP A 102 20.54 1.33 -6.64
N GLU A 103 20.10 2.59 -6.54
CA GLU A 103 18.73 3.00 -6.89
C GLU A 103 18.35 2.80 -8.35
N ARG A 104 19.33 2.56 -9.24
CA ARG A 104 19.11 2.27 -10.67
C ARG A 104 18.82 0.79 -10.94
N GLU A 105 19.15 -0.10 -10.01
CA GLU A 105 19.06 -1.55 -10.21
C GLU A 105 17.76 -2.15 -9.65
N ILE A 106 17.04 -1.41 -8.80
CA ILE A 106 15.85 -1.87 -8.08
C ILE A 106 14.78 -0.79 -7.96
N ASN A 107 13.53 -1.16 -8.19
CA ASN A 107 12.35 -0.33 -7.93
C ASN A 107 11.29 -1.12 -7.14
N PHE A 108 10.34 -0.39 -6.54
CA PHE A 108 9.36 -0.98 -5.62
C PHE A 108 7.94 -0.66 -6.07
N VAL A 109 7.03 -1.63 -5.93
CA VAL A 109 5.59 -1.43 -6.09
C VAL A 109 4.89 -1.96 -4.86
N VAL A 110 4.05 -1.12 -4.23
CA VAL A 110 3.20 -1.54 -3.12
C VAL A 110 1.74 -1.28 -3.46
N VAL A 111 0.91 -2.32 -3.32
CA VAL A 111 -0.53 -2.27 -3.63
C VAL A 111 -1.33 -2.53 -2.38
N ALA A 112 -2.31 -1.66 -2.13
CA ALA A 112 -3.15 -1.66 -0.93
C ALA A 112 -2.32 -1.63 0.38
N ASP A 113 -1.33 -0.74 0.44
CA ASP A 113 -0.41 -0.59 1.58
C ASP A 113 -1.05 0.16 2.76
N SER A 114 -1.48 -0.61 3.76
CA SER A 114 -2.07 -0.08 4.99
C SER A 114 -1.16 0.87 5.80
N SER A 115 0.17 0.88 5.57
CA SER A 115 1.10 1.78 6.28
C SER A 115 1.16 3.20 5.71
N ARG A 116 0.59 3.44 4.51
CA ARG A 116 0.68 4.71 3.76
C ARG A 116 -0.58 5.57 3.84
N GLN A 117 -1.34 5.44 4.92
CA GLN A 117 -2.58 6.19 5.16
C GLN A 117 -2.35 7.38 6.10
N GLU A 118 -3.10 8.46 5.89
CA GLU A 118 -3.10 9.67 6.73
C GLU A 118 -3.43 9.42 8.23
N ILE A 119 -4.03 8.27 8.55
CA ILE A 119 -4.30 7.82 9.92
C ILE A 119 -3.08 7.20 10.62
N ILE A 120 -2.00 6.90 9.89
CA ILE A 120 -0.75 6.34 10.42
C ILE A 120 0.19 7.51 10.70
N ASP A 121 0.45 7.76 11.99
CA ASP A 121 1.35 8.83 12.42
C ASP A 121 2.73 8.30 12.85
N ASP A 122 3.72 9.19 12.90
CA ASP A 122 5.10 8.89 13.30
C ASP A 122 5.25 8.83 14.84
N THR A 123 4.28 8.23 15.53
CA THR A 123 4.34 8.06 17.00
C THR A 123 5.11 6.82 17.45
N GLU A 124 5.50 5.97 16.50
CA GLU A 124 6.17 4.68 16.72
C GLU A 124 5.48 3.78 17.77
N ASN A 125 4.16 3.89 17.91
CA ASN A 125 3.39 3.16 18.91
C ASN A 125 3.34 1.65 18.61
N TYR A 126 4.16 0.89 19.34
CA TYR A 126 4.19 -0.57 19.26
C TYR A 126 2.88 -1.20 19.76
N ASN A 127 2.28 -2.07 18.95
CA ASN A 127 1.09 -2.83 19.30
C ASN A 127 1.48 -4.23 19.84
N PRO A 128 1.23 -4.53 21.13
CA PRO A 128 1.62 -5.80 21.75
C PRO A 128 0.75 -7.00 21.35
N VAL A 129 -0.39 -6.79 20.69
CA VAL A 129 -1.24 -7.87 20.15
C VAL A 129 -0.64 -8.38 18.83
N TYR A 130 -0.28 -7.44 17.95
CA TYR A 130 0.32 -7.73 16.65
C TYR A 130 1.84 -7.95 16.66
N ASP A 131 2.51 -7.63 17.77
CA ASP A 131 3.99 -7.61 17.87
C ASP A 131 4.64 -6.68 16.82
N TYR A 132 3.94 -5.60 16.46
CA TYR A 132 4.30 -4.76 15.31
C TYR A 132 4.07 -3.28 15.62
N THR A 133 4.89 -2.42 15.01
CA THR A 133 4.75 -0.97 15.09
C THR A 133 4.37 -0.45 13.71
N TYR A 134 3.13 0.00 13.54
CA TYR A 134 2.77 0.79 12.36
C TYR A 134 3.49 2.14 12.41
N ARG A 135 4.12 2.52 11.30
CA ARG A 135 4.84 3.78 11.08
C ARG A 135 4.67 4.18 9.61
N PRO A 136 4.79 5.47 9.26
CA PRO A 136 4.91 5.89 7.88
C PRO A 136 6.07 5.20 7.17
N ALA A 137 5.96 5.06 5.84
CA ALA A 137 7.05 4.56 5.02
C ALA A 137 8.33 5.43 5.17
N PRO A 138 9.53 4.83 5.17
CA PRO A 138 10.78 5.58 5.28
C PRO A 138 11.03 6.44 4.03
N GLU A 139 11.71 7.57 4.20
CA GLU A 139 12.32 8.27 3.06
C GLU A 139 13.53 7.45 2.58
N THR A 140 13.59 7.16 1.27
CA THR A 140 14.66 6.36 0.66
C THR A 140 15.10 6.95 -0.67
N VAL A 141 16.23 6.48 -1.21
CA VAL A 141 16.71 6.82 -2.56
C VAL A 141 15.91 6.12 -3.68
N TYR A 142 15.10 5.11 -3.34
CA TYR A 142 14.44 4.24 -4.31
C TYR A 142 13.11 4.83 -4.80
N ASP A 143 12.85 4.65 -6.09
CA ASP A 143 11.56 4.96 -6.68
C ASP A 143 10.51 3.89 -6.28
N THR A 144 9.35 4.36 -5.81
CA THR A 144 8.24 3.53 -5.34
C THR A 144 6.94 3.87 -6.04
N ILE A 145 6.25 2.87 -6.59
CA ILE A 145 4.85 2.99 -7.04
C ILE A 145 3.95 2.58 -5.88
N VAL A 146 2.95 3.40 -5.56
CA VAL A 146 1.92 3.13 -4.54
C VAL A 146 0.57 3.06 -5.22
N VAL A 147 -0.08 1.90 -5.19
CA VAL A 147 -1.40 1.69 -5.80
C VAL A 147 -2.46 1.51 -4.72
N THR A 148 -3.44 2.41 -4.67
CA THR A 148 -4.48 2.43 -3.64
C THR A 148 -5.86 2.49 -4.29
N GLY A 149 -6.77 1.63 -3.85
CA GLY A 149 -8.16 1.64 -4.32
C GLY A 149 -8.99 2.70 -3.59
N GLU A 150 -9.78 3.49 -4.32
CA GLU A 150 -10.67 4.48 -3.73
C GLU A 150 -11.68 3.80 -2.79
N TYR A 151 -11.64 4.19 -1.52
CA TYR A 151 -12.40 3.63 -0.40
C TYR A 151 -12.05 2.19 0.00
N ASP A 152 -10.87 1.68 -0.34
CA ASP A 152 -10.33 0.45 0.25
C ASP A 152 -10.33 0.53 1.79
N GLY A 153 -11.04 -0.36 2.47
CA GLY A 153 -11.14 -0.33 3.93
C GLY A 153 -9.87 -0.69 4.71
N PHE A 154 -8.81 -1.14 4.04
CA PHE A 154 -7.51 -1.42 4.66
C PHE A 154 -6.41 -0.44 4.23
N ALA A 155 -6.54 0.20 3.06
CA ALA A 155 -5.50 1.07 2.47
C ALA A 155 -5.97 2.49 2.10
N ASP A 156 -7.26 2.77 2.17
CA ASP A 156 -7.88 4.09 2.01
C ASP A 156 -9.02 4.28 3.03
N PHE A 157 -8.69 4.10 4.31
CA PHE A 157 -9.63 4.34 5.41
C PHE A 157 -9.77 5.85 5.67
N PRO A 158 -10.99 6.38 5.92
CA PRO A 158 -11.22 7.81 6.04
C PRO A 158 -10.53 8.42 7.26
N ASP A 159 -9.68 9.45 7.04
CA ASP A 159 -9.01 10.20 8.12
C ASP A 159 -10.01 10.86 9.08
N ARG A 160 -11.21 11.18 8.60
CA ARG A 160 -12.32 11.70 9.40
C ARG A 160 -13.26 10.58 9.80
N TRP A 161 -12.76 9.63 10.58
CA TRP A 161 -13.46 8.45 11.09
C TRP A 161 -14.81 8.75 11.80
N TRP A 162 -15.05 9.98 12.26
CA TRP A 162 -16.37 10.40 12.76
C TRP A 162 -17.46 10.49 11.67
N ASN A 163 -17.11 10.46 10.39
CA ASN A 163 -18.05 10.31 9.29
C ASN A 163 -18.42 8.82 9.12
N LEU A 164 -19.37 8.36 9.91
CA LEU A 164 -19.79 6.95 9.94
C LEU A 164 -20.31 6.43 8.60
N THR A 165 -20.76 7.30 7.68
CA THR A 165 -21.14 6.89 6.32
C THR A 165 -19.91 6.51 5.49
N ALA A 166 -18.82 7.26 5.64
CA ALA A 166 -17.55 6.95 4.99
C ALA A 166 -16.93 5.68 5.57
N VAL A 167 -16.96 5.50 6.91
CA VAL A 167 -16.50 4.27 7.56
C VAL A 167 -17.28 3.05 7.08
N ALA A 168 -18.62 3.14 7.01
CA ALA A 168 -19.45 2.05 6.47
C ALA A 168 -19.17 1.75 4.99
N ASN A 169 -18.80 2.77 4.20
CA ASN A 169 -18.39 2.60 2.81
C ASN A 169 -16.99 1.96 2.70
N ALA A 170 -16.03 2.36 3.54
CA ALA A 170 -14.70 1.77 3.61
C ALA A 170 -14.76 0.30 4.02
N MET A 171 -15.58 -0.07 5.03
CA MET A 171 -15.78 -1.48 5.39
C MET A 171 -16.40 -2.32 4.26
N ALA A 172 -17.23 -1.73 3.40
CA ALA A 172 -17.67 -2.41 2.18
C ALA A 172 -16.53 -2.46 1.13
N GLY A 173 -15.65 -1.47 1.08
CA GLY A 173 -14.46 -1.47 0.22
C GLY A 173 -13.42 -2.53 0.58
N SER A 174 -13.30 -2.93 1.85
CA SER A 174 -12.56 -4.14 2.25
C SER A 174 -13.00 -5.40 1.48
N ILE A 175 -14.26 -5.45 1.02
CA ILE A 175 -14.83 -6.56 0.24
C ILE A 175 -14.72 -6.29 -1.27
N PHE A 176 -15.13 -5.10 -1.72
CA PHE A 176 -15.33 -4.81 -3.15
C PHE A 176 -14.16 -4.09 -3.83
N VAL A 177 -13.15 -3.61 -3.09
CA VAL A 177 -12.05 -2.78 -3.63
C VAL A 177 -10.68 -3.39 -3.32
N HIS A 178 -10.45 -3.89 -2.10
CA HIS A 178 -9.12 -4.28 -1.61
C HIS A 178 -8.38 -5.29 -2.53
N ILE A 179 -9.02 -6.42 -2.83
CA ILE A 179 -8.41 -7.44 -3.71
C ILE A 179 -8.43 -7.01 -5.19
N PRO A 180 -9.54 -6.49 -5.77
CA PRO A 180 -9.55 -6.02 -7.16
C PRO A 180 -8.47 -4.99 -7.50
N THR A 181 -8.09 -4.12 -6.56
CA THR A 181 -7.02 -3.11 -6.74
C THR A 181 -5.69 -3.74 -7.17
N MET A 182 -5.39 -4.98 -6.77
CA MET A 182 -4.16 -5.70 -7.13
C MET A 182 -4.05 -6.00 -8.64
N PHE A 183 -5.17 -5.97 -9.36
CA PHE A 183 -5.29 -6.31 -10.78
C PHE A 183 -5.65 -5.11 -11.66
N ALA A 184 -5.72 -3.90 -11.09
CA ALA A 184 -6.08 -2.69 -11.84
C ALA A 184 -5.02 -2.34 -12.90
N ASP A 185 -5.45 -2.01 -14.12
CA ASP A 185 -4.57 -1.47 -15.14
C ASP A 185 -4.21 -0.01 -14.79
N LEU A 186 -2.91 0.24 -14.63
CA LEU A 186 -2.40 1.56 -14.23
C LEU A 186 -2.43 2.58 -15.38
N THR A 187 -2.56 2.13 -16.64
CA THR A 187 -2.73 2.99 -17.83
C THR A 187 -4.16 3.51 -17.97
N GLU A 188 -5.15 2.86 -17.34
CA GLU A 188 -6.55 3.31 -17.31
C GLU A 188 -6.84 4.33 -16.19
N VAL A 189 -5.88 4.60 -15.30
CA VAL A 189 -6.04 5.54 -14.18
C VAL A 189 -6.01 6.99 -14.69
N PRO A 190 -7.03 7.82 -14.38
CA PRO A 190 -7.05 9.22 -14.81
C PRO A 190 -5.83 10.02 -14.30
N GLU A 191 -5.27 10.91 -15.13
CA GLU A 191 -4.12 11.75 -14.76
C GLU A 191 -4.35 12.55 -13.46
N GLU A 192 -5.58 12.99 -13.18
CA GLU A 192 -5.92 13.70 -11.94
C GLU A 192 -5.82 12.84 -10.67
N ASN A 193 -5.78 11.50 -10.82
CA ASN A 193 -5.64 10.51 -9.76
C ASN A 193 -4.21 9.97 -9.64
N VAL A 194 -3.27 10.51 -10.42
CA VAL A 194 -1.83 10.18 -10.35
C VAL A 194 -1.07 11.36 -9.75
N THR A 195 -0.32 11.13 -8.67
CA THR A 195 0.52 12.17 -8.05
C THR A 195 1.94 11.67 -7.82
N VAL A 196 2.92 12.52 -8.09
CA VAL A 196 4.35 12.22 -7.91
C VAL A 196 4.92 13.13 -6.82
N GLU A 197 5.50 12.53 -5.79
CA GLU A 197 6.23 13.21 -4.71
C GLU A 197 7.71 12.81 -4.74
N VAL A 198 8.59 13.67 -4.25
CA VAL A 198 10.04 13.38 -4.13
C VAL A 198 10.45 13.70 -2.69
N ASN A 199 11.00 12.69 -2.01
CA ASN A 199 11.36 12.77 -0.60
C ASN A 199 12.73 13.46 -0.39
N SER A 200 13.13 13.70 0.86
CA SER A 200 14.39 14.43 1.15
C SER A 200 15.67 13.68 0.75
N GLN A 201 15.60 12.36 0.57
CA GLN A 201 16.68 11.48 0.11
C GLN A 201 16.76 11.41 -1.43
N GLY A 202 15.78 11.95 -2.15
CA GLY A 202 15.77 12.07 -3.60
C GLY A 202 15.03 10.96 -4.36
N GLY A 203 14.60 9.89 -3.68
CA GLY A 203 13.72 8.89 -4.28
C GLY A 203 12.31 9.44 -4.49
N SER A 204 11.67 9.04 -5.57
CA SER A 204 10.31 9.46 -5.89
C SER A 204 9.26 8.45 -5.41
N THR A 205 8.03 8.93 -5.20
CA THR A 205 6.88 8.06 -4.99
C THR A 205 5.74 8.48 -5.92
N THR A 206 5.32 7.57 -6.78
CA THR A 206 4.19 7.77 -7.70
C THR A 206 2.98 7.05 -7.15
N HIS A 207 1.96 7.81 -6.77
CA HIS A 207 0.71 7.32 -6.22
C HIS A 207 -0.34 7.21 -7.33
N TYR A 208 -0.98 6.05 -7.43
CA TYR A 208 -2.13 5.77 -8.29
C TYR A 208 -3.36 5.54 -7.41
N LEU A 209 -4.36 6.42 -7.50
CA LEU A 209 -5.67 6.21 -6.85
C LEU A 209 -6.66 5.57 -7.84
N ILE A 210 -6.87 4.27 -7.73
CA ILE A 210 -7.79 3.53 -8.60
C ILE A 210 -9.23 3.96 -8.27
N PRO A 211 -9.99 4.62 -9.18
CA PRO A 211 -11.33 5.12 -8.88
C PRO A 211 -12.33 3.98 -8.65
N ALA A 212 -13.26 4.14 -7.70
CA ALA A 212 -14.34 3.19 -7.53
C ALA A 212 -15.49 3.48 -8.51
N GLU A 213 -15.76 2.59 -9.47
CA GLU A 213 -16.86 2.73 -10.44
C GLU A 213 -18.22 3.02 -9.77
N ARG A 214 -18.45 2.36 -8.63
CA ARG A 214 -19.58 2.56 -7.74
C ARG A 214 -19.12 2.48 -6.29
N LEU A 215 -19.74 3.30 -5.44
CA LEU A 215 -19.50 3.28 -4.00
C LEU A 215 -19.64 1.84 -3.46
N PRO A 216 -18.64 1.30 -2.75
CA PRO A 216 -18.75 -0.03 -2.15
C PRO A 216 -20.00 -0.21 -1.28
N LEU A 217 -20.48 0.85 -0.60
CA LEU A 217 -21.74 0.83 0.14
C LEU A 217 -22.97 0.61 -0.76
N VAL A 218 -22.95 1.12 -2.00
CA VAL A 218 -24.00 0.91 -3.00
C VAL A 218 -23.86 -0.46 -3.68
N GLN A 219 -22.65 -1.00 -3.80
CA GLN A 219 -22.42 -2.39 -4.21
C GLN A 219 -23.02 -3.37 -3.18
N LEU A 220 -22.77 -3.12 -1.88
CA LEU A 220 -23.32 -3.90 -0.77
C LEU A 220 -24.85 -3.74 -0.63
N PHE A 221 -25.37 -2.52 -0.86
CA PHE A 221 -26.80 -2.22 -0.78
C PHE A 221 -27.32 -1.53 -2.06
N PRO A 222 -27.63 -2.30 -3.13
CA PRO A 222 -28.05 -1.75 -4.43
C PRO A 222 -29.29 -0.84 -4.39
N SER A 223 -30.11 -0.92 -3.35
CA SER A 223 -31.24 0.00 -3.10
C SER A 223 -30.81 1.45 -2.86
N LEU A 224 -29.54 1.70 -2.56
CA LEU A 224 -28.97 3.04 -2.37
C LEU A 224 -28.56 3.74 -3.68
N ALA A 225 -28.51 3.04 -4.82
CA ALA A 225 -28.07 3.60 -6.10
C ALA A 225 -28.77 4.92 -6.52
N PRO A 226 -30.08 5.15 -6.28
CA PRO A 226 -30.73 6.44 -6.57
C PRO A 226 -30.18 7.64 -5.77
N ARG A 227 -29.34 7.40 -4.75
CA ARG A 227 -28.71 8.41 -3.89
C ARG A 227 -27.18 8.38 -3.95
N GLU A 228 -26.60 7.61 -4.87
CA GLU A 228 -25.14 7.39 -4.94
C GLU A 228 -24.34 8.69 -5.01
N ALA A 229 -24.75 9.68 -5.84
CA ALA A 229 -24.09 10.97 -5.91
C ALA A 229 -24.21 11.81 -4.61
N GLU A 230 -25.32 11.68 -3.86
CA GLU A 230 -25.49 12.32 -2.55
C GLU A 230 -24.59 11.67 -1.50
N LEU A 231 -24.49 10.33 -1.54
CA LEU A 231 -23.64 9.53 -0.67
C LEU A 231 -22.17 9.82 -0.96
N LYS A 232 -21.71 9.83 -2.22
CA LYS A 232 -20.31 10.12 -2.59
C LYS A 232 -19.91 11.52 -2.10
N ALA A 233 -20.73 12.54 -2.40
CA ALA A 233 -20.50 13.90 -1.88
C ALA A 233 -20.60 14.04 -0.33
N SER A 234 -21.07 13.02 0.39
CA SER A 234 -21.04 12.95 1.86
C SER A 234 -19.83 12.16 2.36
N ILE A 235 -19.44 11.10 1.67
CA ILE A 235 -18.31 10.21 1.96
C ILE A 235 -16.99 10.92 1.66
N ASP A 236 -16.86 11.58 0.50
CA ASP A 236 -15.65 12.27 0.05
C ASP A 236 -15.14 13.32 1.04
N LYS A 237 -16.06 13.95 1.79
CA LYS A 237 -15.73 14.91 2.86
C LYS A 237 -14.95 14.30 4.01
N ALA A 238 -14.88 12.98 4.10
CA ALA A 238 -14.13 12.24 5.12
C ALA A 238 -12.66 12.00 4.77
N TYR A 239 -12.22 12.44 3.58
CA TYR A 239 -10.90 12.21 3.02
C TYR A 239 -10.21 13.55 2.73
N THR A 240 -9.06 13.82 3.33
CA THR A 240 -8.25 15.04 3.14
C THR A 240 -7.89 15.30 1.68
N ARG A 241 -7.63 14.26 0.88
CA ARG A 241 -7.37 14.40 -0.56
C ARG A 241 -8.45 15.16 -1.33
N ASN A 242 -9.69 15.16 -0.84
CA ASN A 242 -10.85 15.81 -1.47
C ASN A 242 -11.09 17.24 -0.93
N ASP A 243 -10.29 17.72 0.02
CA ASP A 243 -10.38 19.10 0.49
C ASP A 243 -9.94 20.10 -0.60
N PRO A 244 -10.52 21.32 -0.62
CA PRO A 244 -10.18 22.32 -1.61
C PRO A 244 -8.75 22.86 -1.43
N VAL A 245 -7.80 22.32 -2.18
CA VAL A 245 -6.40 22.79 -2.20
C VAL A 245 -6.34 24.27 -2.63
N PRO A 246 -5.74 25.17 -1.84
CA PRO A 246 -5.58 26.57 -2.21
C PRO A 246 -4.83 26.72 -3.54
N SER A 247 -5.30 27.60 -4.42
CA SER A 247 -4.76 27.73 -5.80
C SER A 247 -3.28 28.15 -5.88
N TRP A 248 -2.68 28.60 -4.78
CA TRP A 248 -1.26 28.97 -4.67
C TRP A 248 -0.37 27.81 -4.18
N LEU A 249 -0.96 26.67 -3.77
CA LEU A 249 -0.29 25.42 -3.40
C LEU A 249 -0.42 24.33 -4.48
N ARG A 250 -1.03 24.64 -5.64
CA ARG A 250 -1.02 23.72 -6.78
C ARG A 250 0.40 23.59 -7.30
N SER A 251 1.06 22.50 -6.91
CA SER A 251 2.38 22.14 -7.41
C SER A 251 2.34 22.02 -8.93
N THR A 252 3.43 22.39 -9.59
CA THR A 252 3.63 22.05 -11.01
C THR A 252 3.73 20.54 -11.12
N ALA A 253 3.00 19.93 -12.07
CA ALA A 253 3.10 18.50 -12.32
C ALA A 253 4.58 18.08 -12.45
N VAL A 254 5.02 17.25 -11.52
CA VAL A 254 6.30 16.54 -11.63
C VAL A 254 6.04 15.41 -12.61
N ALA A 255 6.94 15.24 -13.60
CA ALA A 255 6.80 14.15 -14.55
C ALA A 255 6.93 12.80 -13.82
N VAL A 256 6.16 11.81 -14.27
CA VAL A 256 6.32 10.43 -13.81
C VAL A 256 7.75 9.96 -14.14
N PRO A 257 8.46 9.29 -13.23
CA PRO A 257 9.81 8.79 -13.50
C PRO A 257 9.81 7.71 -14.59
N GLU A 258 10.87 7.66 -15.39
CA GLU A 258 11.06 6.63 -16.44
C GLU A 258 11.02 5.20 -15.89
N ALA A 259 11.51 4.98 -14.66
CA ALA A 259 11.44 3.69 -13.96
C ALA A 259 10.01 3.28 -13.56
N VAL A 260 9.08 4.24 -13.50
CA VAL A 260 7.65 4.00 -13.28
C VAL A 260 6.94 3.74 -14.61
N GLU A 261 7.27 4.49 -15.68
CA GLU A 261 6.76 4.21 -17.04
C GLU A 261 7.06 2.76 -17.45
N ASP A 262 8.31 2.29 -17.28
CA ASP A 262 8.79 0.93 -17.56
C ASP A 262 8.05 -0.18 -16.75
N THR A 263 7.39 0.17 -15.64
CA THR A 263 6.60 -0.77 -14.81
C THR A 263 5.09 -0.64 -15.06
N VAL A 264 4.65 0.42 -15.74
CA VAL A 264 3.24 0.79 -15.95
C VAL A 264 2.79 0.55 -17.39
N GLU A 265 3.71 0.52 -18.36
CA GLU A 265 3.39 0.19 -19.75
C GLU A 265 2.85 -1.24 -19.87
N THR A 266 1.53 -1.38 -20.00
CA THR A 266 0.89 -2.62 -20.48
C THR A 266 1.45 -2.94 -21.87
N PRO A 267 2.00 -4.16 -22.10
CA PRO A 267 2.52 -4.53 -23.41
C PRO A 267 1.45 -4.34 -24.49
N ALA A 268 1.74 -3.50 -25.47
CA ALA A 268 0.83 -3.30 -26.60
C ALA A 268 0.63 -4.64 -27.31
N GLU A 269 -0.61 -5.15 -27.31
CA GLU A 269 -0.98 -6.38 -28.03
C GLU A 269 -0.43 -6.28 -29.46
N GLU A 270 0.54 -7.15 -29.79
CA GLU A 270 1.30 -7.06 -31.04
C GLU A 270 0.36 -7.36 -32.21
N THR A 271 -0.31 -6.30 -32.69
CA THR A 271 -1.29 -6.38 -33.77
C THR A 271 -0.59 -6.84 -35.04
N VAL A 272 -0.66 -8.15 -35.27
CA VAL A 272 -0.13 -8.83 -36.45
C VAL A 272 -0.57 -8.03 -37.68
N PRO A 273 0.36 -7.45 -38.46
CA PRO A 273 -0.03 -6.50 -39.48
C PRO A 273 -0.85 -7.21 -40.55
N ALA A 274 -2.10 -6.78 -40.70
CA ALA A 274 -2.99 -7.29 -41.74
C ALA A 274 -2.32 -7.11 -43.12
N GLU A 275 -2.17 -8.21 -43.87
CA GLU A 275 -1.59 -8.16 -45.21
C GLU A 275 -2.37 -7.20 -46.11
N GLU A 276 -1.69 -6.20 -46.67
CA GLU A 276 -2.24 -5.36 -47.72
C GLU A 276 -2.56 -6.21 -48.97
N THR A 277 -3.84 -6.36 -49.29
CA THR A 277 -4.27 -6.74 -50.65
C THR A 277 -5.14 -5.63 -51.24
N VAL A 278 -4.54 -4.82 -52.12
CA VAL A 278 -5.19 -3.68 -52.77
C VAL A 278 -5.52 -4.01 -54.23
N SER A 279 -6.76 -3.66 -54.63
CA SER A 279 -7.32 -3.63 -56.00
C SER A 279 -7.55 -4.98 -56.69
N SER A 280 -8.74 -5.26 -57.21
CA SER A 280 -9.38 -4.42 -58.26
C SER A 280 -10.88 -4.70 -58.44
N ASP A 281 -11.55 -3.77 -59.11
CA ASP A 281 -13.01 -3.68 -59.30
C ASP A 281 -13.68 -4.78 -60.16
N ASP A 282 -15.00 -4.86 -59.96
CA ASP A 282 -16.08 -4.91 -60.98
C ASP A 282 -16.96 -6.17 -61.18
N GLU A 283 -18.22 -5.87 -61.49
CA GLU A 283 -19.41 -6.62 -61.91
C GLU A 283 -20.02 -7.81 -61.11
N ALA A 284 -21.28 -7.56 -60.76
CA ALA A 284 -22.35 -8.42 -60.28
C ALA A 284 -22.58 -9.79 -60.96
N THR A 285 -23.18 -10.73 -60.22
CA THR A 285 -24.34 -11.54 -60.69
C THR A 285 -25.12 -12.17 -59.52
N GLU A 286 -26.38 -12.58 -59.77
CA GLU A 286 -27.37 -13.01 -58.76
C GLU A 286 -27.36 -14.53 -58.41
N SER A 287 -28.17 -14.90 -57.40
CA SER A 287 -28.72 -16.24 -57.09
C SER A 287 -27.74 -17.28 -56.48
N ASP A 288 -28.15 -18.29 -55.69
CA ASP A 288 -29.48 -18.74 -55.24
C ASP A 288 -29.42 -19.47 -53.87
N ALA A 289 -30.47 -19.28 -53.05
CA ALA A 289 -31.18 -20.16 -52.10
C ALA A 289 -30.56 -21.35 -51.28
N SER A 290 -31.27 -21.63 -50.18
CA SER A 290 -31.30 -22.83 -49.30
C SER A 290 -30.08 -23.12 -48.40
N GLU A 291 -30.11 -23.20 -47.06
CA GLU A 291 -31.12 -23.58 -46.02
C GLU A 291 -31.11 -25.08 -45.63
N VAL A 292 -31.05 -25.35 -44.29
CA VAL A 292 -31.40 -26.59 -43.52
C VAL A 292 -30.67 -27.93 -43.80
N GLU A 293 -30.52 -28.95 -42.91
CA GLU A 293 -30.76 -29.27 -41.47
C GLU A 293 -29.57 -30.19 -41.00
N SER A 294 -29.16 -30.38 -39.73
CA SER A 294 -29.84 -31.10 -38.61
C SER A 294 -30.21 -32.57 -38.97
N VAL A 295 -30.01 -33.66 -38.19
CA VAL A 295 -29.66 -33.97 -36.77
C VAL A 295 -29.23 -35.47 -36.62
N SER A 296 -28.62 -35.86 -35.47
CA SER A 296 -28.82 -37.17 -34.74
C SER A 296 -28.35 -38.51 -35.39
N ASP A 297 -28.00 -39.62 -34.69
CA ASP A 297 -27.83 -39.95 -33.25
C ASP A 297 -27.06 -41.29 -33.03
N SER A 298 -26.79 -41.66 -31.77
CA SER A 298 -26.60 -43.04 -31.21
C SER A 298 -25.39 -43.90 -31.71
N ASP A 299 -24.41 -44.26 -30.85
CA ASP A 299 -24.36 -45.34 -29.82
C ASP A 299 -23.92 -46.72 -30.35
N ASP A 300 -22.86 -47.32 -29.77
CA ASP A 300 -22.93 -48.45 -28.82
C ASP A 300 -21.50 -48.87 -28.36
N ALA A 301 -21.40 -49.68 -27.31
CA ALA A 301 -20.16 -50.04 -26.58
C ALA A 301 -19.61 -51.45 -26.92
N ASP A 302 -18.39 -51.76 -26.46
CA ASP A 302 -18.16 -52.67 -25.30
C ASP A 302 -16.65 -52.90 -25.01
N ALA A 303 -16.34 -53.45 -23.84
CA ALA A 303 -15.08 -53.34 -23.10
C ALA A 303 -14.05 -54.48 -23.33
N SER A 304 -12.84 -54.28 -22.77
CA SER A 304 -12.13 -55.28 -21.95
C SER A 304 -10.92 -54.69 -21.20
N SER A 305 -10.90 -54.83 -19.86
CA SER A 305 -9.72 -54.59 -18.98
C SER A 305 -8.90 -55.90 -18.79
N PRO A 306 -7.65 -55.83 -18.29
CA PRO A 306 -7.36 -55.95 -16.85
C PRO A 306 -6.46 -54.81 -16.30
N LYS A 307 -6.60 -54.31 -15.07
CA LYS A 307 -6.13 -54.83 -13.75
C LYS A 307 -4.60 -54.93 -13.61
N ASP A 308 -3.95 -54.58 -12.50
CA ASP A 308 -4.24 -53.82 -11.26
C ASP A 308 -2.84 -53.43 -10.67
N GLU A 309 -2.70 -52.33 -9.91
CA GLU A 309 -1.86 -52.22 -8.67
C GLU A 309 -1.89 -50.77 -8.11
N ASP A 310 -1.84 -50.66 -6.78
CA ASP A 310 -2.24 -49.49 -5.98
C ASP A 310 -1.10 -48.46 -5.74
N ASP A 311 -1.42 -47.17 -5.45
CA ASP A 311 -1.52 -46.70 -4.05
C ASP A 311 -1.95 -45.21 -3.89
N ALA A 312 -2.69 -44.98 -2.80
CA ALA A 312 -3.02 -43.72 -2.09
C ALA A 312 -2.90 -42.33 -2.79
N ALA A 313 -4.05 -41.78 -3.21
CA ALA A 313 -4.27 -40.33 -3.25
C ALA A 313 -4.96 -39.87 -1.95
N SER A 314 -4.46 -38.83 -1.29
CA SER A 314 -5.24 -38.09 -0.28
C SER A 314 -5.86 -36.87 -0.93
N GLU A 315 -7.17 -36.87 -1.11
CA GLU A 315 -7.94 -35.67 -1.38
C GLU A 315 -7.71 -34.67 -0.24
N ARG A 316 -7.40 -33.42 -0.58
CA ARG A 316 -7.55 -32.29 0.34
C ARG A 316 -8.55 -31.35 -0.30
N GLU A 317 -9.69 -31.24 0.37
CA GLU A 317 -10.77 -30.35 -0.02
C GLU A 317 -10.27 -28.90 0.03
N SER A 318 -10.63 -28.13 -0.98
CA SER A 318 -10.42 -26.69 -1.04
C SER A 318 -11.54 -26.01 -0.26
N ASP A 319 -11.29 -25.72 1.02
CA ASP A 319 -12.22 -24.93 1.84
C ASP A 319 -12.07 -23.44 1.52
N ASP A 320 -12.97 -22.93 0.68
CA ASP A 320 -13.21 -21.49 0.52
C ASP A 320 -13.76 -20.91 1.84
N ALA A 321 -12.90 -20.26 2.62
CA ALA A 321 -13.27 -19.60 3.87
C ALA A 321 -14.02 -18.28 3.62
N ALA A 322 -15.32 -18.39 3.33
CA ALA A 322 -16.22 -17.24 3.34
C ALA A 322 -16.61 -16.85 4.78
N THR A 323 -16.26 -15.61 5.15
CA THR A 323 -16.86 -14.77 6.21
C THR A 323 -16.92 -15.31 7.65
N ASP A 324 -16.24 -14.62 8.56
CA ASP A 324 -16.92 -14.00 9.69
C ASP A 324 -16.39 -12.57 9.88
N ALA A 325 -17.29 -11.61 10.04
CA ALA A 325 -16.98 -10.17 10.06
C ALA A 325 -17.30 -9.57 11.43
N ASP A 326 -16.50 -9.92 12.44
CA ASP A 326 -16.55 -9.30 13.77
C ASP A 326 -15.81 -7.96 13.77
N ALA A 327 -16.54 -6.91 13.38
CA ALA A 327 -16.09 -5.53 13.46
C ALA A 327 -16.19 -4.97 14.90
N ASP A 328 -15.34 -5.48 15.81
CA ASP A 328 -15.14 -4.86 17.12
C ASP A 328 -14.22 -3.63 17.01
N ALA A 329 -14.84 -2.49 16.76
CA ALA A 329 -14.19 -1.18 16.83
C ALA A 329 -13.96 -0.80 18.31
N ASP A 330 -12.72 -0.90 18.76
CA ASP A 330 -12.33 -0.56 20.13
C ASP A 330 -12.64 0.91 20.43
N ARG A 331 -13.46 1.14 21.46
CA ARG A 331 -13.88 2.49 21.87
C ARG A 331 -12.90 3.05 22.90
N ALA A 332 -12.44 4.27 22.66
CA ALA A 332 -11.67 5.02 23.65
C ALA A 332 -12.44 5.14 24.98
N ASP A 333 -11.85 4.61 26.06
CA ASP A 333 -12.46 4.58 27.38
C ASP A 333 -12.37 5.95 28.09
N SER A 334 -13.48 6.69 28.11
CA SER A 334 -13.62 7.95 28.83
C SER A 334 -14.22 7.74 30.21
N ASN A 335 -13.39 7.46 31.22
CA ASN A 335 -13.87 7.36 32.61
C ASN A 335 -14.27 8.74 33.16
N SER A 336 -15.59 8.99 33.24
CA SER A 336 -16.18 10.11 33.95
C SER A 336 -16.83 9.65 35.26
N ASP A 337 -16.04 9.58 36.33
CA ASP A 337 -16.61 9.38 37.67
C ASP A 337 -17.24 10.68 38.18
N SER A 338 -18.57 10.73 38.07
CA SER A 338 -19.38 11.70 38.81
C SER A 338 -19.73 11.14 40.18
N ASP A 339 -19.19 11.73 41.24
CA ASP A 339 -19.69 11.49 42.59
C ASP A 339 -19.97 12.81 43.30
N SER A 340 -21.23 13.00 43.68
CA SER A 340 -21.69 14.20 44.38
C SER A 340 -22.50 13.79 45.60
N ASP A 341 -21.98 14.03 46.81
CA ASP A 341 -22.88 14.27 47.94
C ASP A 341 -22.28 15.10 49.10
N ARG A 342 -23.17 15.60 49.97
CA ARG A 342 -22.96 16.73 50.90
C ARG A 342 -22.55 16.38 52.34
N ALA A 343 -21.66 17.21 52.91
CA ALA A 343 -21.71 17.78 54.29
C ALA A 343 -20.70 18.97 54.35
N GLY A 344 -20.96 20.17 54.89
CA GLY A 344 -21.34 20.53 56.26
C GLY A 344 -20.07 20.66 57.14
N ASP A 345 -19.73 21.71 57.88
CA ASP A 345 -20.23 23.05 58.20
C ASP A 345 -19.09 23.80 58.96
N LYS A 346 -19.00 25.13 58.80
CA LYS A 346 -18.35 26.19 59.65
C LYS A 346 -17.16 25.96 60.62
N ASP A 347 -16.32 27.02 60.66
CA ASP A 347 -15.93 27.86 61.83
C ASP A 347 -14.43 27.97 62.30
N ARG A 348 -13.99 29.24 62.37
CA ARG A 348 -13.08 29.90 63.35
C ARG A 348 -11.60 29.54 63.56
N ALA A 349 -10.75 30.41 62.98
CA ALA A 349 -9.96 31.46 63.68
C ALA A 349 -8.79 31.14 64.67
N ALA A 350 -7.60 31.68 64.28
CA ALA A 350 -6.72 32.59 65.05
C ALA A 350 -5.39 32.12 65.69
N LYS A 351 -4.43 33.08 65.71
CA LYS A 351 -3.11 33.19 66.40
C LYS A 351 -1.90 32.58 65.65
N ARG A 352 -0.88 33.39 65.23
CA ARG A 352 0.20 34.12 65.97
C ARG A 352 1.34 33.17 66.42
N ASP A 353 2.64 33.50 66.41
CA ASP A 353 3.44 34.70 66.06
C ASP A 353 4.95 34.30 65.97
N LYS A 354 5.85 35.26 65.67
CA LYS A 354 7.36 35.25 65.64
C LYS A 354 7.98 35.23 64.23
N SER A 355 8.53 36.33 63.69
CA SER A 355 9.75 37.11 64.07
C SER A 355 11.06 36.37 63.76
N ASP A 356 12.11 36.97 63.17
CA ASP A 356 12.53 38.38 63.20
C ASP A 356 13.53 38.72 62.06
N ARG A 357 13.70 40.02 61.72
CA ARG A 357 14.76 40.71 60.92
C ARG A 357 15.23 40.14 59.55
N GLY A 358 15.51 40.96 58.52
CA GLY A 358 15.34 42.41 58.34
C GLY A 358 16.48 43.09 57.56
N THR A 359 16.14 43.78 56.45
CA THR A 359 16.95 44.80 55.73
C THR A 359 18.25 44.33 55.02
N LYS A 360 18.71 44.90 53.89
CA LYS A 360 18.37 46.15 53.14
C LYS A 360 18.94 46.07 51.70
N ARG A 361 18.30 46.80 50.76
CA ARG A 361 18.84 47.57 49.58
C ARG A 361 20.21 47.18 48.96
N GLY A 362 20.39 47.16 47.64
CA GLY A 362 19.46 47.45 46.54
C GLY A 362 20.17 47.85 45.22
N SER A 363 19.37 48.16 44.18
CA SER A 363 19.68 48.92 42.94
C SER A 363 20.86 48.49 42.05
N ASP A 364 20.52 48.17 40.78
CA ASP A 364 21.07 48.75 39.54
C ASP A 364 22.59 48.68 39.24
N SER A 365 23.08 48.47 38.00
CA SER A 365 22.46 48.09 36.71
C SER A 365 23.55 47.89 35.64
N ARG A 366 23.15 47.38 34.46
CA ARG A 366 23.79 47.53 33.12
C ARG A 366 25.06 46.73 32.77
N ALA A 367 25.04 46.28 31.52
CA ALA A 367 26.13 45.70 30.74
C ALA A 367 27.17 46.76 30.31
N ASP A 368 28.38 46.33 29.93
CA ASP A 368 28.78 46.27 28.51
C ASP A 368 30.05 45.41 28.27
N LYS A 369 30.13 44.83 27.08
CA LYS A 369 31.29 44.49 26.20
C LYS A 369 32.69 44.03 26.71
N SER A 370 33.11 42.91 26.09
CA SER A 370 34.40 42.58 25.43
C SER A 370 35.76 42.87 26.10
N ASP A 371 36.64 41.87 26.09
CA ASP A 371 37.90 41.99 25.31
C ASP A 371 38.49 40.62 24.91
N SER A 372 39.59 40.64 24.14
CA SER A 372 40.10 39.53 23.30
C SER A 372 41.53 39.04 23.64
N SER A 373 41.95 37.94 22.98
CA SER A 373 43.30 37.31 22.94
C SER A 373 43.86 36.75 24.27
N ASP A 374 44.84 35.83 24.32
CA ASP A 374 45.90 35.44 23.36
C ASP A 374 46.47 34.01 23.66
N SER A 375 47.46 33.57 22.86
CA SER A 375 48.30 32.35 22.91
C SER A 375 47.70 31.05 22.29
N GLY A 376 48.39 30.32 21.41
CA GLY A 376 49.60 30.63 20.62
C GLY A 376 50.55 29.43 20.39
N SER A 377 51.02 29.25 19.15
CA SER A 377 52.20 28.43 18.73
C SER A 377 52.07 26.89 18.88
N THR A 378 52.76 25.97 18.16
CA THR A 378 53.74 25.91 17.03
C THR A 378 53.98 24.40 16.73
N ASP A 379 54.38 23.86 15.57
CA ASP A 379 54.54 24.34 14.17
C ASP A 379 55.00 23.15 13.26
N SER A 380 54.90 23.27 11.92
CA SER A 380 55.59 22.48 10.85
C SER A 380 55.28 20.97 10.68
N SER A 381 54.86 20.47 9.50
CA SER A 381 55.62 20.21 8.23
C SER A 381 56.43 18.88 8.27
N ASP A 382 56.58 18.09 7.20
CA ASP A 382 56.24 18.25 5.76
C ASP A 382 55.17 17.24 5.27
#